data_AF-A0A367JW86-F1
#
_entry.id   AF-A0A367JW86-F1
#
_cell.length_a   1.000
_cell.length_b   1.000
_cell.length_c   1.000
_cell.angle_alpha   90.00
_cell.angle_beta   90.00
_cell.angle_gamma   90.00
#
_symmetry.space_group_name_H-M   'P 1'
#
loop_
_entity.id
_entity.type
_entity.pdbx_description
1 polymer ?
#
loop_
_entity_poly.entity_id
_entity_poly.type
_entity_poly.pdbx_seq_one_letter_code
_entity_poly.pdbx_strand_id
1 'polypeptide(L)'
;MPNTGPDNNTGPVSALSVYETDAVEREYDLGRKRSICPHCNTKVMTTRILDIHYPDKHVLAVLIHNDYAEELRLHLAKFKINLKNDFNPCSPNIHRDPKYANDTPTQRAAMAHNYHCERMVRALDFIREPVKFAVARYLHRQGWIDSTLLEETLRSSRSTSKHAADLFGRDDDMLTDGQQGISLLVPPSCLYTIHHIQYEPSSTSQYKLSFVIADILVHCLYIPPHESREKVQAILDSLSLSWRNTTQTIICGDFNARMGSFTGDKINKPHRLIVKEWIQGNNLIVWNSWLQLGNPTCLRQSGSSIVDYFLSTNELLNPKLTICEDMSLDSDHKLMHLDFLTNSAPPPPSENPRII
;
A
#
# COMPACT_ATOMS: atom_id res chain seq x y z
N MET A 1 24.87 46.17 11.21
CA MET A 1 25.49 44.91 10.77
C MET A 1 24.61 43.77 11.23
N PRO A 2 24.07 42.94 10.33
CA PRO A 2 23.48 41.65 10.70
C PRO A 2 24.60 40.63 10.94
N ASN A 3 24.35 39.62 11.77
CA ASN A 3 25.20 38.43 11.80
C ASN A 3 24.32 37.17 11.77
N THR A 4 24.80 36.14 11.08
CA THR A 4 24.01 35.07 10.47
C THR A 4 24.39 33.69 10.99
N GLY A 5 23.43 32.78 11.13
CA GLY A 5 23.68 31.34 11.35
C GLY A 5 22.35 30.55 11.42
N PRO A 6 22.28 29.28 10.94
CA PRO A 6 21.08 28.79 10.26
C PRO A 6 20.45 27.49 10.87
N ASP A 7 19.56 26.86 10.09
CA ASP A 7 18.98 25.51 10.22
C ASP A 7 17.86 25.34 11.30
N ASN A 8 16.80 24.51 11.19
CA ASN A 8 16.07 23.79 10.11
C ASN A 8 14.71 23.28 10.73
N ASN A 9 13.69 22.71 10.06
CA ASN A 9 13.53 22.20 8.69
C ASN A 9 12.06 22.22 8.15
N THR A 10 11.92 21.92 6.85
CA THR A 10 10.81 21.36 6.03
C THR A 10 9.51 20.74 6.63
N GLY A 11 8.39 20.93 5.90
CA GLY A 11 7.52 19.80 5.44
C GLY A 11 6.11 19.68 6.05
N PRO A 12 5.02 19.62 5.25
CA PRO A 12 3.66 19.68 5.78
C PRO A 12 3.06 18.30 6.12
N VAL A 13 2.76 18.05 7.40
CA VAL A 13 1.86 16.96 7.79
C VAL A 13 0.41 17.40 7.58
N SER A 14 -0.05 17.29 6.33
CA SER A 14 -1.46 17.52 5.98
C SER A 14 -2.31 16.32 6.42
N ALA A 15 -2.60 16.22 7.72
CA ALA A 15 -3.68 15.36 8.21
C ALA A 15 -5.00 15.92 7.68
N LEU A 16 -5.51 15.33 6.59
CA LEU A 16 -6.74 15.80 5.97
C LEU A 16 -7.96 15.24 6.71
N SER A 17 -8.52 16.08 7.57
CA SER A 17 -9.91 16.08 7.97
C SER A 17 -10.81 16.49 6.79
N VAL A 18 -11.31 15.53 6.00
CA VAL A 18 -12.54 15.77 5.21
C VAL A 18 -13.74 15.51 6.11
N TYR A 19 -14.49 16.58 6.35
CA TYR A 19 -15.84 16.53 6.88
C TYR A 19 -16.79 17.25 5.93
N GLU A 20 -18.09 17.07 6.15
CA GLU A 20 -19.19 17.70 5.40
C GLU A 20 -19.47 17.05 4.02
N THR A 21 -20.68 17.18 3.53
CA THR A 21 -21.80 16.22 3.63
C THR A 21 -22.83 16.56 2.56
N ASP A 22 -23.67 15.59 2.21
CA ASP A 22 -25.10 15.87 2.08
C ASP A 22 -25.90 14.74 2.72
N ALA A 23 -26.95 15.08 3.45
CA ALA A 23 -27.89 14.11 4.00
C ALA A 23 -29.08 13.99 3.04
N VAL A 24 -29.24 12.83 2.40
CA VAL A 24 -30.53 12.45 1.84
C VAL A 24 -31.27 11.65 2.89
N GLU A 25 -32.25 12.27 3.54
CA GLU A 25 -33.31 11.52 4.23
C GLU A 25 -34.04 10.66 3.19
N ARG A 26 -33.68 9.38 3.14
CA ARG A 26 -34.53 8.28 2.72
C ARG A 26 -34.01 7.01 3.35
N GLU A 27 -34.92 6.31 4.00
CA GLU A 27 -34.72 4.98 4.57
C GLU A 27 -34.29 4.02 3.44
N TYR A 28 -33.01 3.64 3.44
CA TYR A 28 -32.48 2.58 2.60
C TYR A 28 -31.78 1.57 3.48
N ASP A 29 -32.36 0.37 3.55
CA ASP A 29 -31.78 -0.80 4.19
C ASP A 29 -30.52 -1.23 3.42
N LEU A 30 -29.37 -0.65 3.81
CA LEU A 30 -28.05 -0.96 3.25
C LEU A 30 -27.48 -2.25 3.83
N GLY A 31 -28.29 -3.32 3.77
CA GLY A 31 -27.79 -4.68 3.80
C GLY A 31 -26.69 -4.87 2.75
N ARG A 32 -25.63 -5.60 3.10
CA ARG A 32 -24.41 -5.80 2.31
C ARG A 32 -24.66 -6.16 0.82
N LYS A 33 -24.78 -5.16 -0.06
CA LYS A 33 -24.59 -5.24 -1.53
C LYS A 33 -24.68 -3.86 -2.20
N ARG A 34 -23.61 -3.49 -2.94
CA ARG A 34 -23.58 -2.44 -3.99
C ARG A 34 -24.22 -1.09 -3.63
N SER A 35 -23.54 -0.26 -2.86
CA SER A 35 -23.85 1.18 -2.73
C SER A 35 -23.46 1.97 -3.98
N ILE A 36 -24.21 1.81 -5.06
CA ILE A 36 -24.32 2.84 -6.10
C ILE A 36 -25.17 3.96 -5.48
N CYS A 37 -24.60 5.15 -5.30
CA CYS A 37 -25.41 6.32 -4.94
C CYS A 37 -26.33 6.64 -6.14
N PRO A 38 -27.69 6.60 -6.00
CA PRO A 38 -28.60 6.57 -7.15
C PRO A 38 -28.64 7.85 -8.01
N HIS A 39 -27.91 8.90 -7.61
CA HIS A 39 -27.87 10.18 -8.32
C HIS A 39 -26.50 10.51 -8.92
N CYS A 40 -25.45 9.72 -8.66
CA CYS A 40 -24.15 9.91 -9.28
C CYS A 40 -23.75 8.69 -10.13
N ASN A 41 -23.69 8.88 -11.46
CA ASN A 41 -23.16 7.87 -12.38
C ASN A 41 -21.61 7.86 -12.37
N THR A 42 -21.01 7.99 -11.19
CA THR A 42 -19.56 8.05 -10.95
C THR A 42 -19.16 6.95 -9.97
N LYS A 43 -18.28 6.05 -10.39
CA LYS A 43 -17.74 4.98 -9.55
C LYS A 43 -16.81 5.55 -8.47
N VAL A 44 -17.35 5.96 -7.33
CA VAL A 44 -16.55 6.15 -6.11
C VAL A 44 -15.92 4.80 -5.76
N MET A 45 -14.59 4.73 -5.66
CA MET A 45 -13.89 3.48 -5.35
C MET A 45 -14.07 3.12 -3.87
N THR A 46 -15.16 2.42 -3.55
CA THR A 46 -15.48 1.94 -2.20
C THR A 46 -14.37 1.07 -1.59
N THR A 47 -13.52 0.45 -2.42
CA THR A 47 -12.33 -0.33 -2.00
C THR A 47 -11.18 0.51 -1.43
N ARG A 48 -11.25 1.86 -1.54
CA ARG A 48 -10.29 2.84 -1.00
C ARG A 48 -10.79 3.55 0.27
N ILE A 49 -12.05 3.36 0.63
CA ILE A 49 -12.64 3.83 1.89
C ILE A 49 -12.37 2.77 2.97
N LEU A 50 -11.93 3.21 4.15
CA LEU A 50 -11.49 2.36 5.26
C LEU A 50 -12.53 2.32 6.39
N ASP A 51 -13.17 3.45 6.67
CA ASP A 51 -14.28 3.59 7.63
C ASP A 51 -15.21 4.73 7.17
N ILE A 52 -16.48 4.66 7.56
CA ILE A 52 -17.48 5.72 7.36
C ILE A 52 -18.29 5.86 8.64
N HIS A 53 -18.34 7.06 9.23
CA HIS A 53 -19.13 7.31 10.41
C HIS A 53 -19.69 8.73 10.50
N TYR A 54 -20.64 8.94 11.40
CA TYR A 54 -21.31 10.21 11.63
C TYR A 54 -20.93 10.76 13.01
N PRO A 55 -19.98 11.71 13.11
CA PRO A 55 -19.53 12.23 14.40
C PRO A 55 -20.44 13.31 14.99
N ASP A 56 -21.17 14.11 14.18
CA ASP A 56 -22.17 15.09 14.61
C ASP A 56 -23.34 15.13 13.59
N LYS A 57 -24.44 15.80 13.92
CA LYS A 57 -25.57 16.04 13.01
C LYS A 57 -25.10 16.75 11.74
N HIS A 58 -25.49 16.22 10.58
CA HIS A 58 -25.05 16.71 9.27
C HIS A 58 -23.52 16.73 9.13
N VAL A 59 -22.82 15.78 9.78
CA VAL A 59 -21.40 15.54 9.56
C VAL A 59 -21.18 14.07 9.26
N LEU A 60 -20.49 13.81 8.15
CA LEU A 60 -19.98 12.53 7.71
C LEU A 60 -18.46 12.62 7.78
N ALA A 61 -17.84 11.65 8.43
CA ALA A 61 -16.40 11.44 8.41
C ALA A 61 -16.11 10.17 7.59
N VAL A 62 -15.12 10.27 6.71
CA VAL A 62 -14.69 9.17 5.85
C VAL A 62 -13.19 8.96 6.09
N LEU A 63 -12.82 7.80 6.61
CA LEU A 63 -11.40 7.41 6.69
C LEU A 63 -11.00 6.81 5.34
N ILE A 64 -9.92 7.32 4.76
CA ILE A 64 -9.45 6.95 3.41
C ILE A 64 -7.93 6.76 3.40
N HIS A 65 -7.42 6.16 2.33
CA HIS A 65 -5.99 6.21 2.03
C HIS A 65 -5.58 7.60 1.49
N ASN A 66 -4.41 8.10 1.89
CA ASN A 66 -3.92 9.43 1.49
C ASN A 66 -3.88 9.63 -0.03
N ASP A 67 -3.42 8.62 -0.79
CA ASP A 67 -3.37 8.66 -2.26
C ASP A 67 -4.74 8.90 -2.92
N TYR A 68 -5.84 8.56 -2.25
CA TYR A 68 -7.20 8.77 -2.74
C TYR A 68 -7.81 10.12 -2.28
N ALA A 69 -7.12 10.87 -1.42
CA ALA A 69 -7.64 12.10 -0.83
C ALA A 69 -7.89 13.19 -1.88
N GLU A 70 -6.93 13.45 -2.78
CA GLU A 70 -7.11 14.44 -3.85
C GLU A 70 -8.19 14.00 -4.85
N GLU A 71 -8.22 12.72 -5.24
CA GLU A 71 -9.24 12.18 -6.13
C GLU A 71 -10.65 12.29 -5.52
N LEU A 72 -10.79 11.99 -4.23
CA LEU A 72 -12.06 12.13 -3.52
C LEU A 72 -12.46 13.61 -3.40
N ARG A 73 -11.55 14.53 -3.04
CA ARG A 73 -11.85 15.97 -3.00
C ARG A 73 -12.36 16.47 -4.36
N LEU A 74 -11.69 16.10 -5.45
CA LEU A 74 -12.09 16.47 -6.81
C LEU A 74 -13.46 15.88 -7.19
N HIS A 75 -13.81 14.68 -6.72
CA HIS A 75 -15.15 14.13 -6.89
C HIS A 75 -16.21 14.87 -6.07
N LEU A 76 -15.98 15.11 -4.77
CA LEU A 76 -16.90 15.83 -3.89
C LEU A 76 -17.18 17.25 -4.40
N ALA A 77 -16.15 17.95 -4.90
CA ALA A 77 -16.28 19.27 -5.51
C ALA A 77 -17.19 19.29 -6.75
N LYS A 78 -17.18 18.25 -7.60
CA LYS A 78 -18.11 18.12 -8.75
C LYS A 78 -19.57 18.06 -8.30
N PHE A 79 -19.84 17.46 -7.14
CA PHE A 79 -21.17 17.38 -6.54
C PHE A 79 -21.51 18.59 -5.64
N LYS A 80 -20.64 19.62 -5.61
CA LYS A 80 -20.79 20.81 -4.75
C LYS A 80 -20.85 20.49 -3.24
N ILE A 81 -20.29 19.34 -2.84
CA ILE A 81 -20.16 18.98 -1.44
C ILE A 81 -19.02 19.81 -0.86
N ASN A 82 -19.34 20.61 0.15
CA ASN A 82 -18.37 21.44 0.87
C ASN A 82 -17.45 20.55 1.71
N LEU A 83 -16.21 21.01 1.93
CA LEU A 83 -15.20 20.29 2.71
C LEU A 83 -14.83 21.12 3.94
N LYS A 84 -15.18 20.60 5.12
CA LYS A 84 -14.97 21.24 6.40
C LYS A 84 -13.65 20.81 7.02
N ASN A 85 -12.59 21.58 6.74
CA ASN A 85 -11.22 21.25 7.14
C ASN A 85 -10.93 21.46 8.65
N ASP A 86 -11.78 22.20 9.36
CA ASP A 86 -11.55 22.72 10.73
C ASP A 86 -12.28 21.95 11.85
N PHE A 87 -13.04 20.89 11.52
CA PHE A 87 -13.81 20.15 12.51
C PHE A 87 -12.91 19.35 13.45
N ASN A 88 -13.10 19.57 14.75
CA ASN A 88 -12.42 18.86 15.84
C ASN A 88 -13.37 17.79 16.44
N PRO A 89 -13.09 16.48 16.30
CA PRO A 89 -13.96 15.40 16.81
C PRO A 89 -14.05 15.31 18.33
N CYS A 90 -13.17 16.01 19.05
CA CYS A 90 -13.16 16.10 20.52
C CYS A 90 -13.80 17.42 21.02
N SER A 91 -14.48 18.16 20.14
CA SER A 91 -15.15 19.42 20.49
C SER A 91 -16.31 19.22 21.48
N PRO A 92 -16.45 20.07 22.53
CA PRO A 92 -17.52 19.95 23.52
C PRO A 92 -18.93 20.23 22.97
N ASN A 93 -19.03 20.69 21.72
CA ASN A 93 -20.29 21.02 21.04
C ASN A 93 -20.82 19.87 20.15
N ILE A 94 -20.07 18.78 20.01
CA ILE A 94 -20.50 17.57 19.28
C ILE A 94 -21.58 16.82 20.08
N HIS A 95 -21.36 16.66 21.38
CA HIS A 95 -22.32 15.95 22.23
C HIS A 95 -23.43 16.89 22.71
N ARG A 96 -24.59 16.82 22.05
CA ARG A 96 -25.78 17.66 22.33
C ARG A 96 -26.96 16.90 22.97
N ASP A 97 -26.68 15.74 23.58
CA ASP A 97 -27.68 15.01 24.38
C ASP A 97 -28.11 15.87 25.58
N PRO A 98 -29.43 16.16 25.75
CA PRO A 98 -29.97 16.93 26.87
C PRO A 98 -29.54 16.42 28.26
N LYS A 99 -29.23 15.12 28.39
CA LYS A 99 -28.75 14.51 29.64
C LYS A 99 -27.48 15.17 30.20
N TYR A 100 -26.64 15.74 29.32
CA TYR A 100 -25.36 16.35 29.66
C TYR A 100 -25.37 17.88 29.46
N ALA A 101 -26.56 18.50 29.41
CA ALA A 101 -26.69 19.95 29.20
C ALA A 101 -26.05 20.79 30.33
N ASN A 102 -25.94 20.24 31.54
CA ASN A 102 -25.34 20.88 32.70
C ASN A 102 -23.82 20.63 32.82
N ASP A 103 -23.24 19.81 31.95
CA ASP A 103 -21.81 19.45 32.03
C ASP A 103 -20.92 20.61 31.53
N THR A 104 -19.81 20.81 32.24
CA THR A 104 -18.81 21.80 31.83
C THR A 104 -18.24 21.47 30.44
N PRO A 105 -17.77 22.48 29.67
CA PRO A 105 -17.13 22.23 28.38
C PRO A 105 -15.98 21.22 28.47
N THR A 106 -15.21 21.22 29.56
CA THR A 106 -14.12 20.26 29.78
C THR A 106 -14.62 18.82 29.91
N GLN A 107 -15.69 18.59 30.68
CA GLN A 107 -16.33 17.26 30.81
C GLN A 107 -16.89 16.78 29.46
N ARG A 108 -17.56 17.67 28.71
CA ARG A 108 -18.09 17.33 27.38
C ARG A 108 -17.00 17.03 26.35
N ALA A 109 -15.88 17.76 26.38
CA ALA A 109 -14.73 17.47 25.54
C ALA A 109 -14.07 16.13 25.89
N ALA A 110 -13.95 15.79 27.18
CA ALA A 110 -13.44 14.49 27.63
C ALA A 110 -14.34 13.33 27.22
N MET A 111 -15.67 13.48 27.29
CA MET A 111 -16.61 12.48 26.78
C MET A 111 -16.54 12.35 25.25
N ALA A 112 -16.50 13.46 24.51
CA ALA A 112 -16.34 13.45 23.07
C ALA A 112 -15.05 12.73 22.63
N HIS A 113 -13.94 13.00 23.32
CA HIS A 113 -12.67 12.28 23.14
C HIS A 113 -12.83 10.78 23.38
N ASN A 114 -13.41 10.36 24.50
CA ASN A 114 -13.60 8.94 24.81
C ASN A 114 -14.46 8.22 23.75
N TYR A 115 -15.59 8.82 23.32
CA TYR A 115 -16.43 8.26 22.25
C TYR A 115 -15.71 8.21 20.90
N HIS A 116 -14.84 9.19 20.61
CA HIS A 116 -14.01 9.17 19.42
C HIS A 116 -12.99 8.02 19.47
N CYS A 117 -12.27 7.86 20.58
CA CYS A 117 -11.34 6.74 20.80
C CYS A 117 -12.05 5.39 20.67
N GLU A 118 -13.16 5.15 21.38
CA GLU A 118 -13.94 3.91 21.27
C GLU A 118 -14.40 3.61 19.82
N ARG A 119 -14.65 4.64 19.02
CA ARG A 119 -14.98 4.48 17.60
C ARG A 119 -13.76 4.12 16.78
N MET A 120 -12.61 4.74 17.05
CA MET A 120 -11.35 4.42 16.37
C MET A 120 -10.88 3.00 16.69
N VAL A 121 -11.07 2.52 17.91
CA VAL A 121 -10.91 1.11 18.31
C VAL A 121 -11.81 0.21 17.46
N ARG A 122 -13.12 0.49 17.42
CA ARG A 122 -14.08 -0.31 16.64
C ARG A 122 -13.80 -0.28 15.12
N ALA A 123 -13.34 0.85 14.58
CA ALA A 123 -12.98 0.95 13.17
C ALA A 123 -11.83 0.00 12.81
N LEU A 124 -10.82 -0.14 13.69
CA LEU A 124 -9.71 -1.09 13.48
C LEU A 124 -10.18 -2.54 13.33
N ASP A 125 -11.25 -2.95 13.99
CA ASP A 125 -11.78 -4.32 13.87
C ASP A 125 -12.25 -4.66 12.46
N PHE A 126 -12.80 -3.69 11.73
CA PHE A 126 -13.34 -3.87 10.39
C PHE A 126 -12.36 -3.53 9.26
N ILE A 127 -11.28 -2.80 9.55
CA ILE A 127 -10.24 -2.46 8.57
C ILE A 127 -9.42 -3.71 8.23
N ARG A 128 -9.31 -4.01 6.93
CA ARG A 128 -8.56 -5.17 6.39
C ARG A 128 -7.07 -5.15 6.79
N GLU A 129 -6.51 -6.32 7.12
CA GLU A 129 -5.14 -6.46 7.64
C GLU A 129 -4.05 -5.68 6.88
N PRO A 130 -3.98 -5.67 5.53
CA PRO A 130 -2.91 -4.97 4.80
C PRO A 130 -2.77 -3.48 5.11
N VAL A 131 -3.85 -2.83 5.57
CA VAL A 131 -3.84 -1.41 5.97
C VAL A 131 -4.15 -1.20 7.46
N LYS A 132 -4.68 -2.21 8.17
CA LYS A 132 -5.01 -2.16 9.60
C LYS A 132 -3.82 -1.71 10.46
N PHE A 133 -2.62 -2.22 10.18
CA PHE A 133 -1.42 -1.89 10.96
C PHE A 133 -0.94 -0.45 10.77
N ALA A 134 -1.05 0.09 9.54
CA ALA A 134 -0.71 1.48 9.25
C ALA A 134 -1.72 2.43 9.92
N VAL A 135 -3.01 2.12 9.83
CA VAL A 135 -4.06 2.88 10.53
C VAL A 135 -3.85 2.82 12.04
N ALA A 136 -3.59 1.66 12.64
CA ALA A 136 -3.33 1.55 14.08
C ALA A 136 -2.15 2.42 14.54
N ARG A 137 -1.03 2.43 13.80
CA ARG A 137 0.10 3.32 14.07
C ARG A 137 -0.28 4.80 13.99
N TYR A 138 -1.08 5.19 13.00
CA TYR A 138 -1.58 6.57 12.88
C TYR A 138 -2.48 6.96 14.07
N LEU A 139 -3.48 6.13 14.40
CA LEU A 139 -4.41 6.38 15.51
C LEU A 139 -3.68 6.50 16.86
N HIS A 140 -2.61 5.71 17.07
CA HIS A 140 -1.75 5.80 18.25
C HIS A 140 -0.98 7.12 18.30
N ARG A 141 -0.39 7.57 17.18
CA ARG A 141 0.27 8.89 17.09
C ARG A 141 -0.69 10.05 17.36
N GLN A 142 -1.98 9.93 17.04
CA GLN A 142 -3.01 10.91 17.37
C GLN A 142 -3.50 10.83 18.83
N GLY A 143 -3.09 9.81 19.60
CA GLY A 143 -3.56 9.56 20.96
C GLY A 143 -4.95 8.93 21.06
N TRP A 144 -5.50 8.44 19.95
CA TRP A 144 -6.87 7.88 19.90
C TRP A 144 -6.95 6.39 20.23
N ILE A 145 -5.82 5.68 20.25
CA ILE A 145 -5.67 4.34 20.83
C ILE A 145 -4.44 4.29 21.74
N ASP A 146 -4.46 3.40 22.73
CA ASP A 146 -3.32 3.20 23.62
C ASP A 146 -2.24 2.27 23.04
N SER A 147 -1.09 2.20 23.73
CA SER A 147 0.02 1.35 23.33
C SER A 147 -0.28 -0.16 23.47
N THR A 148 -1.24 -0.54 24.32
CA THR A 148 -1.62 -1.94 24.55
C THR A 148 -2.36 -2.48 23.33
N LEU A 149 -3.38 -1.75 22.87
CA LEU A 149 -4.16 -2.11 21.69
C LEU A 149 -3.32 -2.05 20.40
N LEU A 150 -2.37 -1.10 20.31
CA LEU A 150 -1.40 -1.08 19.21
C LEU A 150 -0.57 -2.38 19.21
N GLU A 151 0.00 -2.75 20.35
CA GLU A 151 0.78 -3.99 20.50
C GLU A 151 -0.05 -5.25 20.20
N GLU A 152 -1.29 -5.32 20.67
CA GLU A 152 -2.20 -6.44 20.38
C GLU A 152 -2.55 -6.52 18.89
N THR A 153 -2.86 -5.38 18.26
CA THR A 153 -3.12 -5.30 16.82
C THR A 153 -1.91 -5.77 16.02
N LEU A 154 -0.70 -5.34 16.39
CA LEU A 154 0.55 -5.78 15.76
C LEU A 154 0.92 -7.25 16.09
N ARG A 155 0.47 -7.79 17.22
CA ARG A 155 0.64 -9.21 17.59
C ARG A 155 -0.32 -10.15 16.87
N SER A 156 -1.49 -9.68 16.44
CA SER A 156 -2.43 -10.49 15.64
C SER A 156 -1.77 -11.00 14.34
N SER A 157 -0.85 -10.20 13.76
CA SER A 157 0.03 -10.62 12.64
C SER A 157 0.96 -11.80 12.97
N ARG A 158 1.29 -12.02 14.25
CA ARG A 158 2.18 -13.11 14.71
C ARG A 158 1.44 -14.39 15.11
N SER A 159 0.12 -14.32 15.39
CA SER A 159 -0.70 -15.50 15.65
C SER A 159 -1.16 -16.18 14.36
N THR A 160 -1.53 -15.41 13.33
CA THR A 160 -1.83 -15.96 12.00
C THR A 160 -0.60 -16.65 11.40
N SER A 161 0.61 -16.11 11.61
CA SER A 161 1.86 -16.78 11.19
C SER A 161 2.28 -17.99 12.03
N LYS A 162 1.62 -18.28 13.16
CA LYS A 162 1.93 -19.44 14.03
C LYS A 162 0.87 -20.53 13.94
N HIS A 163 -0.41 -20.19 13.96
CA HIS A 163 -1.48 -21.20 13.80
C HIS A 163 -1.61 -21.73 12.37
N ALA A 164 -1.15 -20.99 11.36
CA ALA A 164 -0.99 -21.56 10.01
C ALA A 164 -0.01 -22.76 10.03
N ALA A 165 1.10 -22.67 10.77
CA ALA A 165 2.11 -23.73 10.79
C ALA A 165 1.65 -25.05 11.47
N ASP A 166 0.75 -24.97 12.45
CA ASP A 166 0.29 -26.14 13.22
C ASP A 166 -0.99 -26.81 12.68
N LEU A 167 -1.72 -26.18 11.73
CA LEU A 167 -3.03 -26.66 11.25
C LEU A 167 -3.05 -27.19 9.81
N PHE A 168 -1.97 -27.09 9.04
CA PHE A 168 -1.88 -27.70 7.70
C PHE A 168 -1.64 -29.22 7.77
N GLY A 169 -2.68 -29.91 8.24
CA GLY A 169 -2.68 -31.35 8.49
C GLY A 169 -4.05 -32.00 8.35
N ARG A 170 -4.91 -31.51 7.44
CA ARG A 170 -5.92 -32.29 6.68
C ARG A 170 -6.77 -31.44 5.73
N ASP A 171 -6.87 -31.96 4.50
CA ASP A 171 -7.99 -32.05 3.56
C ASP A 171 -8.79 -30.78 3.12
N ASP A 172 -9.08 -30.81 1.81
CA ASP A 172 -9.58 -29.74 0.93
C ASP A 172 -10.96 -29.10 1.23
N ASP A 173 -11.24 -28.07 0.41
CA ASP A 173 -12.56 -27.47 0.12
C ASP A 173 -13.26 -26.69 1.25
N MET A 174 -12.80 -25.44 1.49
CA MET A 174 -13.62 -24.21 1.31
C MET A 174 -12.91 -22.92 1.80
N LEU A 175 -13.04 -21.84 1.01
CA LEU A 175 -12.86 -20.41 1.40
C LEU A 175 -11.43 -19.86 1.70
N THR A 176 -10.61 -19.57 0.69
CA THR A 176 -9.52 -18.52 0.77
C THR A 176 -9.13 -17.87 -0.57
N ASP A 177 -10.08 -17.59 -1.47
CA ASP A 177 -9.78 -16.77 -2.66
C ASP A 177 -9.76 -15.27 -2.29
N GLY A 178 -8.57 -14.70 -2.02
CA GLY A 178 -8.43 -13.25 -1.77
C GLY A 178 -7.32 -12.71 -0.84
N GLN A 179 -6.27 -13.47 -0.46
CA GLN A 179 -5.18 -12.96 0.39
C GLN A 179 -3.76 -13.36 -0.06
N GLN A 180 -3.29 -12.85 -1.21
CA GLN A 180 -1.87 -12.66 -1.61
C GLN A 180 -1.79 -12.06 -3.02
N GLY A 181 -1.98 -10.74 -3.16
CA GLY A 181 -2.12 -10.08 -4.46
C GLY A 181 -0.99 -9.10 -4.80
N ILE A 182 -0.10 -9.48 -5.72
CA ILE A 182 0.79 -8.51 -6.40
C ILE A 182 -0.08 -7.66 -7.34
N SER A 183 0.09 -6.34 -7.29
CA SER A 183 -0.72 -5.39 -8.06
C SER A 183 0.14 -4.44 -8.88
N LEU A 184 -0.32 -4.13 -10.10
CA LEU A 184 0.27 -3.10 -10.95
C LEU A 184 -0.63 -1.86 -10.94
N LEU A 185 -0.07 -0.71 -10.57
CA LEU A 185 -0.71 0.59 -10.77
C LEU A 185 -0.16 1.23 -12.04
N VAL A 186 -1.06 1.68 -12.92
CA VAL A 186 -0.71 2.31 -14.20
C VAL A 186 -1.28 3.73 -14.19
N PRO A 187 -0.46 4.78 -14.40
CA PRO A 187 -0.97 6.14 -14.47
C PRO A 187 -1.84 6.33 -15.73
N PRO A 188 -2.94 7.09 -15.68
CA PRO A 188 -3.79 7.36 -16.86
C PRO A 188 -3.05 8.03 -18.04
N SER A 189 -1.90 8.66 -17.76
CA SER A 189 -1.00 9.25 -18.75
C SER A 189 -0.06 8.25 -19.44
N CYS A 190 -0.13 6.95 -19.10
CA CYS A 190 0.68 5.93 -19.74
C CYS A 190 0.29 5.76 -21.22
N LEU A 191 1.20 6.12 -22.13
CA LEU A 191 0.98 6.07 -23.58
C LEU A 191 1.11 4.65 -24.16
N TYR A 192 1.72 3.72 -23.43
CA TYR A 192 1.95 2.35 -23.88
C TYR A 192 0.80 1.42 -23.49
N THR A 193 0.40 0.54 -24.42
CA THR A 193 -0.50 -0.56 -24.07
C THR A 193 0.24 -1.56 -23.19
N ILE A 194 -0.42 -2.00 -22.12
CA ILE A 194 0.09 -3.02 -21.21
C ILE A 194 -0.61 -4.34 -21.52
N HIS A 195 0.19 -5.34 -21.86
CA HIS A 195 -0.27 -6.68 -22.18
C HIS A 195 0.02 -7.59 -20.97
N HIS A 196 -1.00 -7.80 -20.12
CA HIS A 196 -0.90 -8.73 -19.00
C HIS A 196 -0.72 -10.18 -19.53
N ILE A 197 0.30 -10.87 -19.03
CA ILE A 197 0.57 -12.27 -19.39
C ILE A 197 -0.19 -13.16 -18.42
N GLN A 198 -1.28 -13.75 -18.92
CA GLN A 198 -1.99 -14.81 -18.21
C GLN A 198 -1.26 -16.14 -18.47
N TYR A 199 -0.77 -16.75 -17.39
CA TYR A 199 -0.30 -18.14 -17.40
C TYR A 199 -1.45 -19.06 -16.99
N GLU A 200 -1.37 -20.33 -17.40
CA GLU A 200 -2.20 -21.38 -16.82
C GLU A 200 -2.05 -21.38 -15.28
N PRO A 201 -3.14 -21.57 -14.51
CA PRO A 201 -3.08 -21.61 -13.06
C PRO A 201 -2.09 -22.67 -12.57
N SER A 202 -1.06 -22.24 -11.85
CA SER A 202 -0.07 -23.11 -11.26
C SER A 202 0.09 -22.78 -9.78
N SER A 203 0.68 -23.71 -9.03
CA SER A 203 0.95 -23.47 -7.61
C SER A 203 1.91 -22.29 -7.34
N THR A 204 2.55 -21.71 -8.37
CA THR A 204 3.44 -20.56 -8.25
C THR A 204 2.84 -19.25 -8.77
N SER A 205 1.66 -19.26 -9.38
CA SER A 205 1.06 -18.07 -10.02
C SER A 205 0.79 -16.91 -9.06
N GLN A 206 0.47 -17.18 -7.78
CA GLN A 206 0.21 -16.14 -6.78
C GLN A 206 1.44 -15.28 -6.41
N TYR A 207 2.65 -15.77 -6.68
CA TYR A 207 3.91 -15.11 -6.32
C TYR A 207 4.49 -14.24 -7.43
N LYS A 208 3.81 -14.13 -8.59
CA LYS A 208 4.26 -13.30 -9.71
C LYS A 208 3.11 -12.60 -10.43
N LEU A 209 3.36 -11.36 -10.83
CA LEU A 209 2.55 -10.63 -11.82
C LEU A 209 3.44 -10.35 -13.03
N SER A 210 2.97 -10.65 -14.24
CA SER A 210 3.81 -10.58 -15.45
C SER A 210 3.10 -9.84 -16.56
N PHE A 211 3.78 -8.90 -17.21
CA PHE A 211 3.19 -8.10 -18.29
C PHE A 211 4.25 -7.59 -19.25
N VAL A 212 3.84 -7.21 -20.46
CA VAL A 212 4.67 -6.49 -21.42
C VAL A 212 4.19 -5.04 -21.51
N ILE A 213 5.13 -4.11 -21.50
CA ILE A 213 4.92 -2.69 -21.75
C ILE A 213 5.99 -2.21 -22.74
N ALA A 214 5.57 -1.52 -23.81
CA ALA A 214 6.45 -1.25 -24.95
C ALA A 214 7.13 -2.54 -25.47
N ASP A 215 8.46 -2.59 -25.51
CA ASP A 215 9.30 -3.75 -25.83
C ASP A 215 9.91 -4.42 -24.59
N ILE A 216 9.31 -4.23 -23.40
CA ILE A 216 9.88 -4.66 -22.13
C ILE A 216 8.96 -5.67 -21.46
N LEU A 217 9.48 -6.87 -21.18
CA LEU A 217 8.86 -7.84 -20.29
C LEU A 217 9.11 -7.41 -18.84
N VAL A 218 8.08 -7.38 -18.01
CA VAL A 218 8.18 -7.07 -16.58
C VAL A 218 7.59 -8.19 -15.73
N HIS A 219 8.36 -8.66 -14.76
CA HIS A 219 7.92 -9.57 -13.71
C HIS A 219 7.99 -8.88 -12.35
N CYS A 220 6.84 -8.67 -11.71
CA CYS A 220 6.77 -8.27 -10.30
C CYS A 220 6.64 -9.54 -9.44
N LEU A 221 7.45 -9.67 -8.38
CA LEU A 221 7.55 -10.85 -7.52
C LEU A 221 7.25 -10.54 -6.06
N TYR A 222 6.72 -11.54 -5.37
CA TYR A 222 6.68 -11.59 -3.91
C TYR A 222 7.00 -13.01 -3.46
N ILE A 223 8.17 -13.21 -2.82
CA ILE A 223 8.60 -14.50 -2.30
C ILE A 223 8.48 -14.45 -0.76
N PRO A 224 7.52 -15.18 -0.13
CA PRO A 224 7.31 -15.11 1.32
C PRO A 224 8.57 -15.47 2.11
N PRO A 225 8.82 -14.88 3.29
CA PRO A 225 10.07 -15.05 4.06
C PRO A 225 10.36 -16.48 4.54
N HIS A 226 9.34 -17.34 4.61
CA HIS A 226 9.45 -18.72 5.11
C HIS A 226 9.13 -19.80 4.06
N GLU A 227 9.09 -19.43 2.78
CA GLU A 227 8.82 -20.34 1.66
C GLU A 227 9.91 -21.42 1.47
N SER A 228 9.55 -22.63 1.02
CA SER A 228 10.47 -23.77 0.89
C SER A 228 11.52 -23.56 -0.21
N ARG A 229 12.69 -24.24 -0.13
CA ARG A 229 13.75 -24.10 -1.16
C ARG A 229 13.22 -24.53 -2.54
N GLU A 230 12.47 -25.62 -2.58
CA GLU A 230 11.87 -26.23 -3.76
C GLU A 230 10.82 -25.31 -4.37
N LYS A 231 9.99 -24.68 -3.52
CA LYS A 231 8.96 -23.74 -3.95
C LYS A 231 9.57 -22.44 -4.47
N VAL A 232 10.60 -21.91 -3.81
CA VAL A 232 11.37 -20.75 -4.30
C VAL A 232 12.01 -21.06 -5.66
N GLN A 233 12.62 -22.23 -5.83
CA GLN A 233 13.18 -22.67 -7.11
C GLN A 233 12.07 -22.71 -8.19
N ALA A 234 10.93 -23.33 -7.90
CA ALA A 234 9.80 -23.41 -8.83
C ALA A 234 9.20 -22.04 -9.19
N ILE A 235 9.22 -21.06 -8.29
CA ILE A 235 8.83 -19.67 -8.60
C ILE A 235 9.82 -19.07 -9.61
N LEU A 236 11.12 -19.16 -9.34
CA LEU A 236 12.19 -18.61 -10.18
C LEU A 236 12.27 -19.27 -11.56
N ASP A 237 12.16 -20.60 -11.64
CA ASP A 237 12.17 -21.37 -12.90
C ASP A 237 10.94 -21.08 -13.76
N SER A 238 9.84 -20.59 -13.15
CA SER A 238 8.64 -20.21 -13.89
C SER A 238 8.73 -18.83 -14.57
N LEU A 239 9.85 -18.11 -14.41
CA LEU A 239 10.05 -16.78 -14.99
C LEU A 239 10.70 -16.89 -16.37
N SER A 240 10.02 -16.40 -17.39
CA SER A 240 10.56 -16.34 -18.75
C SER A 240 11.49 -15.15 -18.86
N LEU A 241 12.78 -15.36 -19.14
CA LEU A 241 13.73 -14.24 -19.32
C LEU A 241 13.64 -13.56 -20.70
N SER A 242 12.71 -14.02 -21.54
CA SER A 242 12.35 -13.38 -22.80
C SER A 242 10.88 -13.61 -23.13
N TRP A 243 10.29 -12.69 -23.90
CA TRP A 243 8.96 -12.82 -24.46
C TRP A 243 8.96 -12.40 -25.94
N ARG A 244 7.86 -12.67 -26.64
CA ARG A 244 7.74 -12.29 -28.06
C ARG A 244 7.80 -10.77 -28.20
N ASN A 245 8.67 -10.30 -29.09
CA ASN A 245 8.88 -8.89 -29.42
C ASN A 245 9.37 -8.01 -28.24
N THR A 246 9.97 -8.60 -27.20
CA THR A 246 10.63 -7.85 -26.12
C THR A 246 12.15 -7.85 -26.27
N THR A 247 12.79 -6.70 -26.09
CA THR A 247 14.26 -6.55 -26.12
C THR A 247 14.90 -6.68 -24.74
N GLN A 248 14.11 -6.50 -23.68
CA GLN A 248 14.55 -6.42 -22.30
C GLN A 248 13.55 -7.11 -21.37
N THR A 249 14.06 -7.77 -20.34
CA THR A 249 13.28 -8.27 -19.20
C THR A 249 13.71 -7.52 -17.95
N ILE A 250 12.75 -6.98 -17.21
CA ILE A 250 12.91 -6.40 -15.88
C ILE A 250 12.20 -7.30 -14.87
N ILE A 251 12.85 -7.57 -13.74
CA ILE A 251 12.25 -8.32 -12.63
C ILE A 251 12.39 -7.46 -11.37
N CYS A 252 11.31 -7.26 -10.63
CA CYS A 252 11.33 -6.47 -9.41
C CYS A 252 10.39 -7.00 -8.32
N GLY A 253 10.56 -6.51 -7.09
CA GLY A 253 9.69 -6.82 -5.96
C GLY A 253 10.45 -7.33 -4.73
N ASP A 254 9.72 -7.90 -3.76
CA ASP A 254 10.25 -8.41 -2.50
C ASP A 254 10.61 -9.89 -2.62
N PHE A 255 11.91 -10.18 -2.61
CA PHE A 255 12.44 -11.54 -2.69
C PHE A 255 12.64 -12.16 -1.29
N ASN A 256 12.44 -11.39 -0.21
CA ASN A 256 12.84 -11.69 1.17
C ASN A 256 14.29 -12.26 1.32
N ALA A 257 15.14 -12.04 0.31
CA ALA A 257 16.46 -12.66 0.17
C ALA A 257 17.57 -11.63 0.38
N ARG A 258 18.61 -11.97 1.13
CA ARG A 258 19.73 -11.07 1.41
C ARG A 258 20.98 -11.55 0.68
N MET A 259 21.47 -10.77 -0.30
CA MET A 259 22.63 -11.16 -1.11
C MET A 259 24.00 -10.88 -0.45
N GLY A 260 23.98 -10.31 0.76
CA GLY A 260 25.15 -9.99 1.58
C GLY A 260 26.00 -8.88 0.95
N SER A 261 27.32 -9.03 1.00
CA SER A 261 28.28 -8.08 0.42
C SER A 261 28.04 -7.73 -1.05
N PHE A 262 27.38 -8.61 -1.82
CA PHE A 262 27.04 -8.35 -3.23
C PHE A 262 26.10 -7.15 -3.42
N THR A 263 25.27 -6.83 -2.42
CA THR A 263 24.40 -5.63 -2.40
C THR A 263 24.80 -4.64 -1.30
N GLY A 264 25.92 -4.88 -0.62
CA GLY A 264 26.34 -4.13 0.57
C GLY A 264 25.55 -4.47 1.85
N ASP A 265 24.74 -5.54 1.84
CA ASP A 265 24.01 -5.96 3.03
C ASP A 265 24.95 -6.58 4.07
N LYS A 266 24.88 -6.06 5.30
CA LYS A 266 25.71 -6.46 6.46
C LYS A 266 25.46 -7.89 6.94
N ILE A 267 24.33 -8.51 6.61
CA ILE A 267 23.99 -9.87 7.06
C ILE A 267 23.80 -10.79 5.85
N ASN A 268 24.72 -11.74 5.69
CA ASN A 268 24.56 -12.87 4.78
C ASN A 268 23.71 -13.97 5.47
N LYS A 269 22.54 -14.30 4.91
CA LYS A 269 21.72 -15.42 5.41
C LYS A 269 21.76 -16.58 4.40
N PRO A 270 22.40 -17.72 4.72
CA PRO A 270 22.62 -18.81 3.75
C PRO A 270 21.32 -19.46 3.23
N HIS A 271 20.21 -19.35 3.97
CA HIS A 271 18.93 -19.98 3.62
C HIS A 271 18.30 -19.46 2.30
N ARG A 272 18.79 -18.38 1.71
CA ARG A 272 18.32 -17.83 0.42
C ARG A 272 19.43 -17.65 -0.62
N LEU A 273 20.50 -18.45 -0.50
CA LEU A 273 21.58 -18.49 -1.50
C LEU A 273 21.03 -18.77 -2.90
N ILE A 274 19.95 -19.56 -3.02
CA ILE A 274 19.29 -19.94 -4.27
C ILE A 274 18.87 -18.75 -5.17
N VAL A 275 18.40 -17.65 -4.58
CA VAL A 275 18.01 -16.45 -5.34
C VAL A 275 19.25 -15.81 -5.98
N LYS A 276 20.35 -15.77 -5.23
CA LYS A 276 21.64 -15.26 -5.70
C LYS A 276 22.26 -16.19 -6.75
N GLU A 277 22.22 -17.51 -6.51
CA GLU A 277 22.65 -18.54 -7.47
C GLU A 277 21.91 -18.40 -8.80
N TRP A 278 20.58 -18.23 -8.76
CA TRP A 278 19.74 -18.05 -9.96
C TRP A 278 20.02 -16.72 -10.68
N ILE A 279 20.16 -15.60 -9.96
CA ILE A 279 20.55 -14.30 -10.52
C ILE A 279 21.89 -14.39 -11.26
N GLN A 280 22.89 -15.02 -10.62
CA GLN A 280 24.23 -15.16 -11.19
C GLN A 280 24.25 -16.14 -12.37
N GLY A 281 23.55 -17.28 -12.27
CA GLY A 281 23.46 -18.27 -13.34
C GLY A 281 22.76 -17.77 -14.60
N ASN A 282 21.86 -16.80 -14.47
CA ASN A 282 21.17 -16.14 -15.58
C ASN A 282 21.83 -14.80 -16.00
N ASN A 283 23.00 -14.45 -15.44
CA ASN A 283 23.74 -13.21 -15.72
C ASN A 283 22.90 -11.91 -15.54
N LEU A 284 21.96 -11.90 -14.59
CA LEU A 284 21.09 -10.74 -14.38
C LEU A 284 21.83 -9.59 -13.69
N ILE A 285 21.66 -8.39 -14.20
CA ILE A 285 22.17 -7.15 -13.61
C ILE A 285 21.32 -6.79 -12.39
N VAL A 286 21.95 -6.53 -11.25
CA VAL A 286 21.26 -6.16 -10.00
C VAL A 286 21.45 -4.67 -9.74
N TRP A 287 20.45 -3.86 -10.08
CA TRP A 287 20.55 -2.39 -10.04
C TRP A 287 20.80 -1.85 -8.62
N ASN A 288 20.31 -2.53 -7.59
CA ASN A 288 20.62 -2.21 -6.19
C ASN A 288 22.14 -2.21 -5.92
N SER A 289 22.88 -3.20 -6.44
CA SER A 289 24.33 -3.31 -6.25
C SER A 289 25.11 -2.22 -6.97
N TRP A 290 24.60 -1.75 -8.11
CA TRP A 290 25.30 -0.76 -8.96
C TRP A 290 24.99 0.68 -8.56
N LEU A 291 23.74 0.98 -8.20
CA LEU A 291 23.24 2.35 -8.02
C LEU A 291 22.89 2.69 -6.57
N GLN A 292 22.73 1.70 -5.69
CA GLN A 292 22.25 1.88 -4.31
C GLN A 292 22.97 0.93 -3.31
N LEU A 293 24.27 0.72 -3.52
CA LEU A 293 25.07 -0.23 -2.75
C LEU A 293 25.03 0.06 -1.24
N GLY A 294 24.61 -0.93 -0.44
CA GLY A 294 24.53 -0.83 1.02
C GLY A 294 23.33 -0.07 1.56
N ASN A 295 22.52 0.57 0.71
CA ASN A 295 21.33 1.29 1.14
C ASN A 295 20.17 0.32 1.40
N PRO A 296 19.58 0.31 2.61
CA PRO A 296 18.58 -0.67 3.00
C PRO A 296 17.24 -0.41 2.32
N THR A 297 16.59 -1.48 1.86
CA THR A 297 15.25 -1.43 1.27
C THR A 297 14.15 -1.74 2.29
N CYS A 298 14.51 -2.33 3.44
CA CYS A 298 13.60 -2.57 4.55
C CYS A 298 14.24 -2.17 5.89
N LEU A 299 13.49 -1.44 6.72
CA LEU A 299 13.86 -0.88 8.02
C LEU A 299 12.91 -1.39 9.11
N ARG A 300 13.39 -2.27 9.98
CA ARG A 300 12.65 -2.79 11.14
C ARG A 300 13.31 -2.34 12.45
N GLN A 301 12.58 -2.41 13.55
CA GLN A 301 13.14 -2.19 14.90
C GLN A 301 14.32 -3.13 15.19
N SER A 302 14.33 -4.33 14.61
CA SER A 302 15.41 -5.32 14.69
C SER A 302 16.62 -5.02 13.79
N GLY A 303 16.64 -3.87 13.11
CA GLY A 303 17.67 -3.48 12.16
C GLY A 303 17.19 -3.49 10.70
N SER A 304 18.13 -3.22 9.80
CA SER A 304 17.85 -3.04 8.37
C SER A 304 18.21 -4.27 7.52
N SER A 305 17.63 -4.34 6.33
CA SER A 305 17.92 -5.36 5.32
C SER A 305 17.74 -4.85 3.90
N ILE A 306 18.43 -5.49 2.96
CA ILE A 306 18.18 -5.36 1.52
C ILE A 306 17.50 -6.66 1.09
N VAL A 307 16.25 -6.57 0.65
CA VAL A 307 15.39 -7.71 0.25
C VAL A 307 14.55 -7.45 -0.99
N ASP A 308 14.35 -6.17 -1.32
CA ASP A 308 13.63 -5.69 -2.49
C ASP A 308 14.64 -5.37 -3.59
N TYR A 309 14.44 -5.90 -4.79
CA TYR A 309 15.41 -5.76 -5.87
C TYR A 309 14.79 -5.29 -7.18
N PHE A 310 15.60 -4.60 -7.97
CA PHE A 310 15.39 -4.46 -9.41
C PHE A 310 16.50 -5.19 -10.17
N LEU A 311 16.11 -6.06 -11.08
CA LEU A 311 16.97 -6.87 -11.93
C LEU A 311 16.67 -6.59 -13.40
N SER A 312 17.64 -6.74 -14.30
CA SER A 312 17.38 -6.80 -15.74
C SER A 312 18.31 -7.77 -16.48
N THR A 313 17.89 -8.21 -17.67
CA THR A 313 18.69 -9.08 -18.55
C THR A 313 19.79 -8.33 -19.31
N ASN A 314 19.56 -7.07 -19.64
CA ASN A 314 20.52 -6.20 -20.34
C ASN A 314 20.73 -4.90 -19.55
N GLU A 315 21.78 -4.15 -19.86
CA GLU A 315 21.95 -2.78 -19.35
C GLU A 315 20.77 -1.88 -19.75
N LEU A 316 20.34 -1.02 -18.83
CA LEU A 316 19.30 -0.03 -19.07
C LEU A 316 19.94 1.29 -19.51
N LEU A 317 19.24 2.05 -20.35
CA LEU A 317 19.72 3.35 -20.84
C LEU A 317 19.44 4.46 -19.81
N ASN A 318 20.48 5.17 -19.37
CA ASN A 318 20.44 6.21 -18.33
C ASN A 318 19.66 5.78 -17.06
N PRO A 319 20.03 4.67 -16.40
CA PRO A 319 19.28 4.15 -15.26
C PRO A 319 19.55 4.95 -14.00
N LYS A 320 18.50 5.24 -13.27
CA LYS A 320 18.54 5.85 -11.94
C LYS A 320 17.66 5.06 -11.00
N LEU A 321 18.27 4.40 -10.02
CA LEU A 321 17.56 3.78 -8.91
C LEU A 321 17.57 4.74 -7.72
N THR A 322 16.40 5.02 -7.15
CA THR A 322 16.23 5.84 -5.93
C THR A 322 15.52 5.00 -4.88
N ILE A 323 16.08 4.95 -3.67
CA ILE A 323 15.40 4.38 -2.49
C ILE A 323 14.89 5.56 -1.66
N CYS A 324 13.58 5.72 -1.55
CA CYS A 324 12.93 6.87 -0.93
C CYS A 324 12.85 6.69 0.59
N GLU A 325 13.13 7.74 1.37
CA GLU A 325 13.17 7.65 2.83
C GLU A 325 11.84 8.08 3.49
N ASP A 326 11.18 9.05 2.89
CA ASP A 326 9.98 9.75 3.35
C ASP A 326 8.67 9.23 2.73
N MET A 327 8.73 8.72 1.49
CA MET A 327 7.55 8.23 0.74
C MET A 327 7.13 6.78 1.04
N SER A 328 7.63 6.18 2.13
CA SER A 328 7.44 4.75 2.43
C SER A 328 6.08 4.38 3.05
N LEU A 329 5.10 5.29 3.07
CA LEU A 329 3.72 5.06 3.57
C LEU A 329 3.63 4.39 4.97
N ASP A 330 4.52 4.75 5.89
CA ASP A 330 4.66 4.11 7.22
C ASP A 330 4.87 2.57 7.18
N SER A 331 5.30 2.03 6.03
CA SER A 331 5.79 0.66 5.84
C SER A 331 7.20 0.50 6.41
N ASP A 332 7.57 -0.73 6.75
CA ASP A 332 8.96 -1.10 6.99
C ASP A 332 9.75 -1.25 5.68
N HIS A 333 9.09 -1.55 4.56
CA HIS A 333 9.73 -1.51 3.23
C HIS A 333 9.73 -0.09 2.67
N LYS A 334 10.88 0.35 2.15
CA LYS A 334 11.06 1.65 1.50
C LYS A 334 10.52 1.63 0.07
N LEU A 335 9.88 2.71 -0.34
CA LEU A 335 9.50 2.90 -1.74
C LEU A 335 10.76 3.02 -2.62
N MET A 336 10.73 2.39 -3.80
CA MET A 336 11.86 2.38 -4.72
C MET A 336 11.43 2.76 -6.13
N HIS A 337 12.14 3.69 -6.75
CA HIS A 337 11.91 4.12 -8.14
C HIS A 337 13.11 3.73 -9.00
N LEU A 338 12.86 3.00 -10.10
CA LEU A 338 13.84 2.77 -11.16
C LEU A 338 13.40 3.55 -12.42
N ASP A 339 14.05 4.67 -12.67
CA ASP A 339 13.87 5.47 -13.88
C ASP A 339 14.90 5.03 -14.94
N PHE A 340 14.49 4.92 -16.19
CA PHE A 340 15.38 4.65 -17.33
C PHE A 340 14.68 5.05 -18.66
N LEU A 341 15.44 5.13 -19.74
CA LEU A 341 14.91 5.43 -21.08
C LEU A 341 14.58 4.15 -21.86
N THR A 342 13.42 4.10 -22.51
CA THR A 342 13.12 3.10 -23.55
C THR A 342 13.43 3.67 -24.93
N ASN A 343 13.91 2.80 -25.83
CA ASN A 343 14.11 3.13 -27.25
C ASN A 343 12.82 2.97 -28.08
N SER A 344 11.76 2.37 -27.52
CA SER A 344 10.48 2.21 -28.19
C SER A 344 9.71 3.52 -28.23
N ALA A 345 9.32 3.95 -29.43
CA ALA A 345 8.35 5.03 -29.57
C ALA A 345 6.97 4.58 -29.02
N PRO A 346 6.19 5.49 -28.39
CA PRO A 346 4.82 5.19 -28.04
C PRO A 346 3.98 4.89 -29.29
N PRO A 347 2.97 4.02 -29.20
CA PRO A 347 2.07 3.76 -30.32
C PRO A 347 1.38 5.07 -30.75
N PRO A 348 1.06 5.23 -32.05
CA PRO A 348 0.36 6.42 -32.52
C PRO A 348 -0.99 6.56 -31.80
N PRO A 349 -1.45 7.79 -31.51
CA PRO A 349 -2.72 8.01 -30.85
C PRO A 349 -3.86 7.40 -31.68
N SER A 350 -4.68 6.58 -31.03
CA SER A 350 -5.88 6.00 -31.63
C SER A 350 -6.84 7.10 -32.08
N GLU A 351 -7.11 7.19 -33.38
CA GLU A 351 -8.10 8.14 -33.94
C GLU A 351 -9.51 7.91 -33.38
N ASN A 352 -9.79 6.70 -32.89
CA ASN A 352 -11.01 6.41 -32.16
C ASN A 352 -10.80 6.69 -30.66
N PRO A 353 -11.61 7.54 -30.01
CA PRO A 353 -11.55 7.72 -28.57
C PRO A 353 -11.87 6.38 -27.88
N ARG A 354 -10.98 5.95 -26.97
CA ARG A 354 -11.27 4.80 -26.11
C ARG A 354 -12.54 5.13 -25.30
N ILE A 355 -13.60 4.36 -25.51
CA ILE A 355 -14.76 4.38 -24.62
C ILE A 355 -14.30 3.73 -23.30
N ILE A 356 -14.29 4.52 -22.23
CA ILE A 356 -13.84 4.15 -20.87
C ILE A 356 -15.02 3.63 -20.05
#